data_AF-A0A3S4IHT3-F1
#
_entry.id   AF-A0A3S4IHT3-F1
#
_cell.length_a   1.000
_cell.length_b   1.000
_cell.length_c   1.000
_cell.angle_alpha   90.00
_cell.angle_beta   90.00
_cell.angle_gamma   90.00
#
_symmetry.space_group_name_H-M   'P 1'
#
loop_
_entity.id
_entity.type
_entity.pdbx_description
1 polymer ?
#
loop_
_entity_poly.entity_id
_entity_poly.type
_entity_poly.pdbx_seq_one_letter_code
_entity_poly.pdbx_strand_id
1 'polypeptide(L)'
;MANCQTDNTKLFGRAVILEVADGCADTVPTEEEFKLLMPGTSKTFDASPNTTTSSADDTKGWVENIVTSSDLTIPFEGEVRVNDRSDQYGVYKFIKYFFGEINAGRQPTVWVRFTMGQIQIQAYMVITALSNDGGTDDIVTLSTEFKVSDGSTVRVTDVADDVPVTGVTVAPKTASIAVGATRQLNATIAPVDATDKAVTWSSSDATKATVSNTGLVTGVAAGTVTITATTADGAKTDTAAITVTA
;
A
#
# COMPACT_ATOMS: atom_id res chain seq x y z
N MET A 1 11.81 29.96 5.58
CA MET A 1 12.30 28.59 5.33
C MET A 1 11.05 27.74 5.19
N ALA A 2 10.74 27.32 3.95
CA ALA A 2 9.48 26.68 3.61
C ALA A 2 9.39 25.32 4.32
N ASN A 3 8.30 25.14 5.07
CA ASN A 3 7.86 23.85 5.56
C ASN A 3 7.43 23.01 4.36
N CYS A 4 8.38 22.41 3.65
CA CYS A 4 8.08 21.24 2.86
C CYS A 4 7.88 20.11 3.87
N GLN A 5 6.62 19.76 4.17
CA GLN A 5 6.35 18.43 4.72
C GLN A 5 6.95 17.44 3.72
N THR A 6 7.96 16.70 4.16
CA THR A 6 8.48 15.55 3.43
C THR A 6 7.34 14.55 3.33
N ASP A 7 6.71 14.55 2.17
CA ASP A 7 5.72 13.55 1.80
C ASP A 7 6.47 12.23 1.54
N ASN A 8 6.54 11.41 2.59
CA ASN A 8 7.22 10.12 2.54
C ASN A 8 6.48 9.10 1.67
N THR A 9 5.31 9.43 1.10
CA THR A 9 4.67 8.59 0.07
C THR A 9 5.51 8.52 -1.22
N LYS A 10 6.43 9.47 -1.43
CA LYS A 10 7.35 9.47 -2.58
C LYS A 10 8.67 8.71 -2.35
N LEU A 11 8.84 8.06 -1.19
CA LEU A 11 9.95 7.10 -0.98
C LEU A 11 9.63 5.70 -1.48
N PHE A 12 8.40 5.41 -1.91
CA PHE A 12 7.98 4.08 -2.35
C PHE A 12 8.20 3.88 -3.85
N GLY A 13 9.46 3.90 -4.28
CA GLY A 13 9.82 3.19 -5.50
C GLY A 13 9.72 1.68 -5.25
N ARG A 14 8.72 0.99 -5.83
CA ARG A 14 8.65 -0.49 -5.93
C ARG A 14 9.10 -1.22 -4.64
N ALA A 15 8.60 -0.77 -3.49
CA ALA A 15 9.07 -1.22 -2.18
C ALA A 15 8.81 -2.72 -2.00
N VAL A 16 9.74 -3.44 -1.37
CA VAL A 16 9.38 -4.73 -0.78
C VAL A 16 8.58 -4.42 0.47
N ILE A 17 7.39 -4.97 0.57
CA ILE A 17 6.56 -4.78 1.75
C ILE A 17 6.22 -6.15 2.31
N LEU A 18 6.42 -6.28 3.62
CA LEU A 18 5.93 -7.40 4.40
C LEU A 18 4.77 -6.92 5.27
N GLU A 19 3.61 -7.50 5.03
CA GLU A 19 2.41 -7.34 5.82
C GLU A 19 2.06 -8.66 6.50
N VAL A 20 1.50 -8.57 7.69
CA VAL A 20 1.03 -9.73 8.44
C VAL A 20 -0.36 -9.48 9.02
N ALA A 21 -1.12 -10.56 9.21
CA ALA A 21 -2.42 -10.54 9.84
C ALA A 21 -2.59 -11.74 10.79
N ASP A 22 -3.22 -11.49 11.93
CA ASP A 22 -3.60 -12.54 12.88
C ASP A 22 -4.79 -13.33 12.31
N GLY A 23 -4.85 -14.64 12.53
CA GLY A 23 -5.96 -15.46 12.04
C GLY A 23 -5.66 -16.96 11.96
N CYS A 24 -6.61 -17.70 11.42
CA CYS A 24 -6.50 -19.14 11.16
C CYS A 24 -6.38 -19.41 9.65
N ALA A 25 -5.85 -20.58 9.28
CA ALA A 25 -5.60 -20.94 7.87
C ALA A 25 -6.89 -21.03 7.01
N ASP A 26 -8.02 -21.32 7.63
CA ASP A 26 -9.31 -21.54 6.99
C ASP A 26 -10.02 -20.24 6.55
N THR A 27 -9.60 -19.10 7.12
CA THR A 27 -10.22 -17.80 6.88
C THR A 27 -9.15 -16.80 6.45
N VAL A 28 -9.18 -16.39 5.18
CA VAL A 28 -8.30 -15.35 4.65
C VAL A 28 -8.70 -14.01 5.28
N PRO A 29 -7.76 -13.26 5.90
CA PRO A 29 -8.02 -11.95 6.47
C PRO A 29 -8.43 -10.95 5.39
N THR A 30 -9.22 -9.97 5.80
CA THR A 30 -9.61 -8.82 4.99
C THR A 30 -8.43 -7.87 4.77
N GLU A 31 -8.55 -7.00 3.76
CA GLU A 31 -7.51 -6.01 3.43
C GLU A 31 -7.13 -5.11 4.61
N GLU A 32 -8.10 -4.76 5.48
CA GLU A 32 -7.84 -3.88 6.63
C GLU A 32 -7.13 -4.60 7.79
N GLU A 33 -7.19 -5.93 7.83
CA GLU A 33 -6.54 -6.76 8.86
C GLU A 33 -5.06 -7.01 8.58
N PHE A 34 -4.66 -6.97 7.31
CA PHE A 34 -3.26 -6.92 6.93
C PHE A 34 -2.65 -5.60 7.38
N LYS A 35 -1.65 -5.67 8.25
CA LYS A 35 -0.90 -4.52 8.75
C LYS A 35 0.55 -4.62 8.33
N LEU A 36 1.15 -3.47 8.02
CA LEU A 36 2.57 -3.39 7.67
C LEU A 36 3.42 -3.87 8.85
N LEU A 37 4.20 -4.94 8.63
CA LEU A 37 5.22 -5.37 9.58
C LEU A 37 6.52 -4.62 9.35
N MET A 38 7.02 -4.63 8.10
CA MET A 38 8.24 -3.92 7.74
C MET A 38 8.41 -3.67 6.23
N PRO A 39 9.06 -2.56 5.83
CA PRO A 39 9.66 -2.42 4.51
C PRO A 39 10.96 -3.23 4.42
N GLY A 40 11.19 -3.92 3.30
CA GLY A 40 12.35 -4.81 3.13
C GLY A 40 13.57 -4.15 2.50
N THR A 41 14.75 -4.45 3.05
CA THR A 41 16.06 -4.10 2.50
C THR A 41 16.64 -5.21 1.62
N SER A 42 16.20 -6.46 1.80
CA SER A 42 16.51 -7.60 0.94
C SER A 42 15.21 -8.32 0.50
N LYS A 43 15.22 -8.90 -0.71
CA LYS A 43 14.08 -9.65 -1.26
C LYS A 43 14.58 -10.98 -1.83
N THR A 44 14.34 -12.06 -1.11
CA THR A 44 14.43 -13.40 -1.66
C THR A 44 13.18 -14.18 -1.23
N PHE A 45 12.64 -14.96 -2.15
CA PHE A 45 11.82 -16.11 -1.80
C PHE A 45 12.49 -17.31 -2.44
N ASP A 46 12.51 -18.42 -1.72
CA ASP A 46 13.02 -19.68 -2.23
C ASP A 46 11.87 -20.68 -2.31
N ALA A 47 11.74 -21.32 -3.47
CA ALA A 47 10.80 -22.39 -3.71
C ALA A 47 11.55 -23.49 -4.45
N SER A 48 12.04 -24.46 -3.69
CA SER A 48 12.83 -25.58 -4.17
C SER A 48 12.02 -26.88 -4.07
N PRO A 49 11.27 -27.28 -5.11
CA PRO A 49 10.40 -28.45 -5.06
C PRO A 49 11.20 -29.76 -5.05
N ASN A 50 10.76 -30.70 -4.22
CA ASN A 50 11.20 -32.09 -4.32
C ASN A 50 10.47 -32.76 -5.49
N THR A 51 11.21 -33.54 -6.26
CA THR A 51 10.66 -34.26 -7.41
C THR A 51 10.96 -35.75 -7.33
N THR A 52 10.08 -36.54 -7.93
CA THR A 52 10.30 -37.97 -8.16
C THR A 52 10.11 -38.28 -9.64
N THR A 53 10.87 -39.24 -10.15
CA THR A 53 10.75 -39.67 -11.55
C THR A 53 9.51 -40.54 -11.71
N SER A 54 8.61 -40.16 -12.60
CA SER A 54 7.51 -41.02 -13.04
C SER A 54 8.04 -42.07 -14.01
N SER A 55 7.52 -43.30 -13.91
CA SER A 55 7.77 -44.37 -14.87
C SER A 55 6.72 -44.44 -15.99
N ALA A 56 5.80 -43.47 -16.04
CA ALA A 56 4.95 -43.28 -17.19
C ALA A 56 5.80 -42.79 -18.37
N ASP A 57 5.79 -43.54 -19.48
CA ASP A 57 6.44 -43.16 -20.73
C ASP A 57 5.36 -42.78 -21.74
N ASP A 58 4.69 -41.66 -21.46
CA ASP A 58 3.75 -41.05 -22.41
C ASP A 58 4.46 -40.05 -23.36
N THR A 59 5.73 -39.72 -23.06
CA THR A 59 6.49 -38.68 -23.74
C THR A 59 7.82 -39.22 -24.30
N LYS A 60 7.75 -40.06 -25.34
CA LYS A 60 8.85 -40.45 -26.26
C LYS A 60 10.27 -40.48 -25.65
N GLY A 61 10.47 -41.13 -24.50
CA GLY A 61 11.79 -41.33 -23.89
C GLY A 61 12.40 -40.14 -23.12
N TRP A 62 11.61 -39.09 -22.80
CA TRP A 62 12.00 -38.07 -21.82
C TRP A 62 11.64 -38.53 -20.41
N VAL A 63 12.52 -38.26 -19.44
CA VAL A 63 12.23 -38.53 -18.03
C VAL A 63 11.21 -37.51 -17.53
N GLU A 64 10.07 -38.00 -17.06
CA GLU A 64 9.06 -37.19 -16.42
C GLU A 64 9.32 -37.04 -14.92
N ASN A 65 9.22 -35.81 -14.41
CA ASN A 65 9.37 -35.53 -12.99
C ASN A 65 8.06 -35.00 -12.42
N ILE A 66 7.59 -35.60 -11.34
CA ILE A 66 6.43 -35.15 -10.58
C ILE A 66 6.93 -34.41 -9.35
N VAL A 67 6.46 -33.17 -9.14
CA VAL A 67 6.69 -32.43 -7.90
C VAL A 67 5.88 -33.08 -6.79
N THR A 68 6.55 -33.60 -5.76
CA THR A 68 5.91 -34.28 -4.62
C THR A 68 5.64 -33.35 -3.45
N SER A 69 6.48 -32.33 -3.29
CA SER A 69 6.33 -31.29 -2.28
C SER A 69 7.17 -30.08 -2.65
N SER A 70 6.81 -28.92 -2.11
CA SER A 70 7.61 -27.70 -2.21
C SER A 70 7.55 -26.98 -0.89
N ASP A 71 8.69 -26.51 -0.40
CA ASP A 71 8.79 -25.64 0.77
C ASP A 71 9.01 -24.21 0.27
N LEU A 72 7.99 -23.37 0.34
CA LEU A 72 8.14 -21.95 0.05
C LEU A 72 8.63 -21.26 1.32
N THR A 73 9.86 -20.74 1.25
CA THR A 73 10.50 -20.01 2.33
C THR A 73 10.66 -18.54 1.95
N ILE A 74 10.25 -17.64 2.85
CA ILE A 74 10.38 -16.19 2.70
C ILE A 74 11.24 -15.67 3.85
N PRO A 75 12.56 -15.54 3.66
CA PRO A 75 13.39 -14.73 4.54
C PRO A 75 13.14 -13.25 4.25
N PHE A 76 13.09 -12.44 5.29
CA PHE A 76 12.88 -11.01 5.15
C PHE A 76 13.68 -10.25 6.18
N GLU A 77 14.34 -9.19 5.73
CA GLU A 77 15.06 -8.25 6.58
C GLU A 77 14.63 -6.82 6.24
N GLY A 78 14.48 -6.00 7.26
CA GLY A 78 14.00 -4.63 7.11
C GLY A 78 14.20 -3.78 8.35
N GLU A 79 13.94 -2.48 8.18
CA GLU A 79 13.98 -1.50 9.28
C GLU A 79 12.57 -1.20 9.77
N VAL A 80 12.36 -1.33 11.08
CA VAL A 80 11.07 -1.10 11.73
C VAL A 80 11.16 -0.02 12.78
N ARG A 81 10.05 0.70 12.97
CA ARG A 81 9.92 1.63 14.08
C ARG A 81 9.67 0.86 15.37
N VAL A 82 10.34 1.29 16.43
CA VAL A 82 10.14 0.75 17.78
C VAL A 82 8.73 1.07 18.28
N ASN A 83 8.27 2.31 18.06
CA ASN A 83 6.92 2.75 18.35
C ASN A 83 6.08 2.67 17.06
N ASP A 84 5.10 1.77 17.07
CA ASP A 84 4.21 1.53 15.95
C ASP A 84 3.21 2.68 15.74
N ARG A 85 2.77 2.82 14.50
CA ARG A 85 1.63 3.65 14.12
C ARG A 85 0.39 2.78 14.00
N SER A 86 -0.79 3.39 14.00
CA SER A 86 -2.08 2.68 13.90
C SER A 86 -2.24 1.81 12.63
N ASP A 87 -1.48 2.11 11.58
CA ASP A 87 -1.43 1.39 10.30
C ASP A 87 -0.36 0.29 10.25
N GLN A 88 0.44 0.13 11.32
CA GLN A 88 1.52 -0.88 11.42
C GLN A 88 1.12 -2.00 12.39
N TYR A 89 1.66 -3.20 12.17
CA TYR A 89 1.45 -4.32 13.09
C TYR A 89 2.23 -4.14 14.39
N GLY A 90 3.43 -3.55 14.28
CA GLY A 90 4.33 -3.24 15.40
C GLY A 90 5.28 -4.38 15.77
N VAL A 91 6.57 -4.05 15.87
CA VAL A 91 7.63 -5.04 16.12
C VAL A 91 7.51 -5.72 17.48
N TYR A 92 7.17 -4.98 18.54
CA TYR A 92 7.00 -5.57 19.87
C TYR A 92 5.76 -6.44 19.98
N LYS A 93 4.67 -6.09 19.28
CA LYS A 93 3.49 -6.96 19.19
C LYS A 93 3.88 -8.29 18.53
N PHE A 94 4.59 -8.23 17.42
CA PHE A 94 5.07 -9.40 16.68
C PHE A 94 5.99 -10.30 17.51
N ILE A 95 6.97 -9.72 18.20
CA ILE A 95 7.88 -10.45 19.10
C ILE A 95 7.10 -11.11 20.26
N LYS A 96 6.18 -10.37 20.90
CA LYS A 96 5.34 -10.91 21.99
C LYS A 96 4.45 -12.05 21.51
N TYR A 97 3.87 -11.91 20.33
CA TYR A 97 3.07 -12.96 19.70
C TYR A 97 3.89 -14.23 19.50
N PHE A 98 5.08 -14.12 18.89
CA PHE A 98 5.98 -15.25 18.66
C PHE A 98 6.30 -16.01 19.95
N PHE A 99 6.81 -15.32 20.98
CA PHE A 99 7.12 -15.97 22.25
C PHE A 99 5.87 -16.46 23.00
N GLY A 100 4.73 -15.78 22.84
CA GLY A 100 3.45 -16.19 23.41
C GLY A 100 2.96 -17.53 22.87
N GLU A 101 3.05 -17.74 21.55
CA GLU A 101 2.69 -19.01 20.92
C GLU A 101 3.64 -20.14 21.35
N ILE A 102 4.95 -19.88 21.36
CA ILE A 102 5.95 -20.87 21.81
C ILE A 102 5.73 -21.27 23.27
N ASN A 103 5.53 -20.30 24.17
CA ASN A 103 5.27 -20.57 25.59
C ASN A 103 3.94 -21.31 25.81
N ALA A 104 2.98 -21.13 24.89
CA ALA A 104 1.72 -21.87 24.88
C ALA A 104 1.82 -23.25 24.20
N GLY A 105 3.00 -23.66 23.70
CA GLY A 105 3.20 -24.93 23.00
C GLY A 105 2.54 -24.98 21.61
N ARG A 106 2.27 -23.83 21.01
CA ARG A 106 1.62 -23.68 19.70
C ARG A 106 2.62 -23.23 18.64
N GLN A 107 2.34 -23.51 17.38
CA GLN A 107 3.14 -22.99 16.28
C GLN A 107 2.85 -21.50 16.09
N PRO A 108 3.87 -20.63 15.95
CA PRO A 108 3.68 -19.21 15.70
C PRO A 108 3.28 -18.99 14.23
N THR A 109 2.03 -19.28 13.90
CA THR A 109 1.48 -19.23 12.54
C THR A 109 0.66 -17.96 12.29
N VAL A 110 0.98 -17.27 11.20
CA VAL A 110 0.42 -15.97 10.85
C VAL A 110 0.14 -15.90 9.35
N TRP A 111 -0.83 -15.09 8.95
CA TRP A 111 -0.97 -14.74 7.54
C TRP A 111 0.14 -13.79 7.14
N VAL A 112 0.83 -14.13 6.06
CA VAL A 112 1.92 -13.34 5.48
C VAL A 112 1.49 -12.87 4.09
N ARG A 113 1.69 -11.59 3.84
CA ARG A 113 1.53 -10.97 2.54
C ARG A 113 2.81 -10.23 2.20
N PHE A 114 3.48 -10.73 1.17
CA PHE A 114 4.77 -10.25 0.73
C PHE A 114 4.63 -9.67 -0.68
N THR A 115 4.88 -8.37 -0.82
CA THR A 115 4.78 -7.67 -2.09
C THR A 115 6.18 -7.36 -2.63
N MET A 116 6.49 -7.82 -3.85
CA MET A 116 7.71 -7.45 -4.56
C MET A 116 7.41 -6.96 -5.99
N GLY A 117 7.56 -5.67 -6.23
CA GLY A 117 7.31 -5.11 -7.56
C GLY A 117 5.84 -5.32 -7.97
N GLN A 118 5.62 -6.11 -9.03
CA GLN A 118 4.29 -6.37 -9.60
C GLN A 118 3.61 -7.63 -9.04
N ILE A 119 4.25 -8.38 -8.14
CA ILE A 119 3.66 -9.60 -7.58
C ILE A 119 3.47 -9.47 -6.07
N GLN A 120 2.40 -10.08 -5.60
CA GLN A 120 2.13 -10.28 -4.19
C GLN A 120 1.97 -11.77 -3.93
N ILE A 121 2.71 -12.27 -2.95
CA ILE A 121 2.60 -13.63 -2.44
C ILE A 121 1.86 -13.55 -1.11
N GLN A 122 0.78 -14.31 -0.99
CA GLN A 122 0.00 -14.43 0.24
C GLN A 122 -0.07 -15.91 0.65
N ALA A 123 0.20 -16.20 1.92
CA ALA A 123 0.08 -17.56 2.46
C ALA A 123 -0.10 -17.53 3.98
N TYR A 124 -0.65 -18.62 4.53
CA TYR A 124 -0.59 -18.91 5.95
C TYR A 124 0.73 -19.60 6.27
N MET A 125 1.56 -18.96 7.09
CA MET A 125 2.97 -19.34 7.28
C MET A 125 3.32 -19.47 8.75
N VAL A 126 4.31 -20.30 9.06
CA VAL A 126 4.94 -20.41 10.38
C VAL A 126 6.21 -19.56 10.41
N ILE A 127 6.42 -18.85 11.51
CA ILE A 127 7.66 -18.10 11.77
C ILE A 127 8.73 -19.09 12.22
N THR A 128 9.82 -19.22 11.44
CA THR A 128 10.90 -20.20 11.70
C THR A 128 12.18 -19.56 12.22
N ALA A 129 12.37 -18.27 11.99
CA ALA A 129 13.45 -17.50 12.58
C ALA A 129 12.95 -16.08 12.89
N LEU A 130 13.45 -15.50 13.98
CA LEU A 130 13.17 -14.13 14.39
C LEU A 130 14.40 -13.57 15.11
N SER A 131 14.91 -12.43 14.64
CA SER A 131 15.98 -11.69 15.29
C SER A 131 15.76 -10.18 15.18
N ASN A 132 16.24 -9.44 16.17
CA ASN A 132 16.15 -7.99 16.23
C ASN A 132 17.40 -7.44 16.90
N ASP A 133 17.93 -6.31 16.40
CA ASP A 133 19.21 -5.75 16.86
C ASP A 133 19.09 -4.99 18.21
N GLY A 134 17.89 -4.76 18.74
CA GLY A 134 17.71 -4.24 20.10
C GLY A 134 18.36 -2.87 20.38
N GLY A 135 18.72 -2.13 19.33
CA GLY A 135 19.37 -0.82 19.43
C GLY A 135 18.58 0.18 20.26
N THR A 136 19.27 1.21 20.77
CA THR A 136 18.64 2.30 21.54
C THR A 136 17.90 3.32 20.68
N ASP A 137 17.87 3.12 19.37
CA ASP A 137 17.31 4.03 18.38
C ASP A 137 15.82 3.79 18.16
N ASP A 138 15.11 4.82 17.66
CA ASP A 138 13.67 4.73 17.33
C ASP A 138 13.38 3.79 16.14
N ILE A 139 14.43 3.38 15.42
CA ILE A 139 14.38 2.46 14.28
C ILE A 139 15.37 1.32 14.57
N VAL A 140 14.92 0.09 14.37
CA VAL A 140 15.71 -1.13 14.59
C VAL A 140 15.59 -2.07 13.41
N THR A 141 16.62 -2.88 13.18
CA THR A 141 16.58 -3.93 12.16
C THR A 141 15.82 -5.14 12.69
N LEU A 142 14.88 -5.65 11.89
CA LEU A 142 14.14 -6.88 12.12
C LEU A 142 14.49 -7.87 11.01
N SER A 143 14.84 -9.09 11.38
CA SER A 143 14.99 -10.20 10.45
C SER A 143 14.08 -11.35 10.88
N THR A 144 13.36 -11.93 9.93
CA THR A 144 12.41 -13.01 10.16
C THR A 144 12.40 -13.96 8.98
N GLU A 145 12.12 -15.23 9.23
CA GLU A 145 11.91 -16.24 8.19
C GLU A 145 10.52 -16.85 8.35
N PHE A 146 9.84 -17.04 7.23
CA PHE A 146 8.55 -17.71 7.16
C PHE A 146 8.61 -18.94 6.27
N LYS A 147 7.93 -20.00 6.68
CA LYS A 147 7.68 -21.21 5.88
C LYS A 147 6.21 -21.50 5.78
N VAL A 148 5.76 -22.09 4.67
CA VAL A 148 4.34 -22.41 4.49
C VAL A 148 3.86 -23.39 5.57
N SER A 149 2.79 -23.02 6.28
CA SER A 149 2.13 -23.89 7.25
C SER A 149 0.99 -24.69 6.60
N ASP A 150 0.25 -24.06 5.68
CA ASP A 150 -0.80 -24.71 4.90
C ASP A 150 -0.62 -24.39 3.40
N GLY A 151 -0.24 -25.39 2.61
CA GLY A 151 -0.01 -25.26 1.16
C GLY A 151 -1.25 -24.83 0.36
N SER A 152 -2.46 -25.10 0.86
CA SER A 152 -3.70 -24.72 0.17
C SER A 152 -3.93 -23.21 0.18
N THR A 153 -3.24 -22.47 1.05
CA THR A 153 -3.39 -21.02 1.24
C THR A 153 -2.47 -20.19 0.35
N VAL A 154 -1.48 -20.81 -0.30
CA VAL A 154 -0.48 -20.10 -1.12
C VAL A 154 -1.14 -19.50 -2.36
N ARG A 155 -1.07 -18.18 -2.49
CA ARG A 155 -1.56 -17.43 -3.65
C ARG A 155 -0.49 -16.48 -4.13
N VAL A 156 -0.35 -16.38 -5.44
CA VAL A 156 0.44 -15.34 -6.11
C VAL A 156 -0.51 -14.56 -6.97
N THR A 157 -0.60 -13.26 -6.73
CA THR A 157 -1.47 -12.34 -7.47
C THR A 157 -0.66 -11.19 -8.01
N ASP A 158 -1.07 -10.68 -9.16
CA ASP A 158 -0.51 -9.45 -9.68
C ASP A 158 -1.00 -8.28 -8.82
N VAL A 159 -0.06 -7.43 -8.41
CA VAL A 159 -0.39 -6.11 -7.86
C VAL A 159 -0.76 -5.26 -9.06
N ALA A 160 -1.96 -4.67 -9.04
CA ALA A 160 -2.37 -3.76 -10.10
C ALA A 160 -1.29 -2.69 -10.30
N ASP A 161 -0.85 -2.51 -11.54
CA ASP A 161 0.15 -1.50 -11.87
C ASP A 161 -0.38 -0.13 -11.46
N ASP A 162 0.44 0.61 -10.73
CA ASP A 162 0.13 2.00 -10.42
C ASP A 162 0.16 2.80 -11.73
N VAL A 163 -1.01 3.22 -12.21
CA VAL A 163 -1.17 4.10 -13.36
C VAL A 163 -1.07 5.54 -12.86
N PRO A 164 0.06 6.25 -13.10
CA PRO A 164 0.29 7.55 -12.53
C PRO A 164 -0.61 8.61 -13.16
N VAL A 165 -0.98 9.61 -12.38
CA VAL A 165 -1.68 10.79 -12.87
C VAL A 165 -0.75 11.61 -13.78
N THR A 166 -1.16 11.74 -15.03
CA THR A 166 -0.44 12.54 -16.03
C THR A 166 -0.96 13.97 -16.09
N GLY A 167 -2.24 14.21 -15.76
CA GLY A 167 -2.84 15.54 -15.73
C GLY A 167 -4.19 15.62 -15.03
N VAL A 168 -4.62 16.87 -14.79
CA VAL A 168 -5.95 17.23 -14.26
C VAL A 168 -6.53 18.34 -15.12
N THR A 169 -7.85 18.33 -15.33
CA THR A 169 -8.57 19.38 -16.04
C THR A 169 -9.79 19.83 -15.24
N VAL A 170 -9.87 21.12 -14.93
CA VAL A 170 -10.98 21.76 -14.23
C VAL A 170 -11.95 22.39 -15.22
N ALA A 171 -13.25 22.12 -15.04
CA ALA A 171 -14.33 22.72 -15.80
C ALA A 171 -15.50 23.16 -14.89
N PRO A 172 -16.16 24.30 -15.19
CA PRO A 172 -15.79 25.29 -16.21
C PRO A 172 -14.52 26.07 -15.84
N LYS A 173 -13.80 26.59 -16.85
CA LYS A 173 -12.58 27.40 -16.66
C LYS A 173 -12.84 28.78 -16.08
N THR A 174 -14.04 29.29 -16.33
CA THR A 174 -14.51 30.54 -15.77
C THR A 174 -15.94 30.39 -15.32
N ALA A 175 -16.32 31.08 -14.25
CA ALA A 175 -17.72 31.19 -13.84
C ALA A 175 -17.98 32.54 -13.20
N SER A 176 -19.19 33.05 -13.40
CA SER A 176 -19.71 34.21 -12.68
C SER A 176 -20.82 33.75 -11.74
N ILE A 177 -20.74 34.12 -10.47
CA ILE A 177 -21.72 33.79 -9.44
C ILE A 177 -22.09 35.03 -8.62
N ALA A 178 -23.32 35.11 -8.12
CA ALA A 178 -23.71 36.15 -7.16
C ALA A 178 -23.18 35.81 -5.75
N VAL A 179 -23.05 36.81 -4.89
CA VAL A 179 -22.78 36.60 -3.46
C VAL A 179 -23.83 35.64 -2.86
N GLY A 180 -23.38 34.65 -2.10
CA GLY A 180 -24.22 33.61 -1.49
C GLY A 180 -24.62 32.47 -2.43
N ALA A 181 -24.41 32.62 -3.75
CA ALA A 181 -24.67 31.55 -4.70
C ALA A 181 -23.49 30.56 -4.77
N THR A 182 -23.79 29.35 -5.24
CA THR A 182 -22.81 28.26 -5.37
C THR A 182 -22.61 27.85 -6.82
N ARG A 183 -21.40 27.39 -7.16
CA ARG A 183 -21.09 26.79 -8.46
C ARG A 183 -20.23 25.55 -8.27
N GLN A 184 -20.65 24.45 -8.88
CA GLN A 184 -19.85 23.23 -8.93
C GLN A 184 -18.75 23.36 -9.98
N LEU A 185 -17.51 23.06 -9.57
CA LEU A 185 -16.40 22.78 -10.48
C LEU A 185 -16.14 21.27 -10.51
N ASN A 186 -15.81 20.75 -11.69
CA ASN A 186 -15.47 19.35 -11.88
C ASN A 186 -14.00 19.24 -12.26
N ALA A 187 -13.25 18.39 -11.55
CA ALA A 187 -11.92 17.99 -11.94
C ALA A 187 -11.97 16.63 -12.66
N THR A 188 -11.36 16.56 -13.85
CA THR A 188 -11.21 15.32 -14.63
C THR A 188 -9.75 14.91 -14.60
N ILE A 189 -9.46 13.66 -14.22
CA ILE A 189 -8.11 13.12 -14.11
C ILE A 189 -7.74 12.34 -15.36
N ALA A 190 -6.49 12.47 -15.79
CA ALA A 190 -5.92 11.73 -16.90
C ALA A 190 -4.69 10.91 -16.45
N PRO A 191 -4.55 9.65 -16.88
CA PRO A 191 -5.53 8.91 -17.68
C PRO A 191 -6.76 8.49 -16.85
N VAL A 192 -7.82 8.02 -17.53
CA VAL A 192 -9.11 7.69 -16.89
C VAL A 192 -9.00 6.53 -15.91
N ASP A 193 -7.97 5.71 -16.04
CA ASP A 193 -7.64 4.54 -15.24
C ASP A 193 -6.53 4.80 -14.22
N ALA A 194 -6.15 6.07 -13.99
CA ALA A 194 -5.20 6.42 -12.94
C ALA A 194 -5.58 5.83 -11.58
N THR A 195 -4.60 5.33 -10.82
CA THR A 195 -4.85 4.59 -9.56
C THR A 195 -5.38 5.52 -8.47
N ASP A 196 -4.70 6.65 -8.24
CA ASP A 196 -5.10 7.68 -7.28
C ASP A 196 -5.69 8.90 -8.02
N LYS A 197 -7.01 9.08 -7.90
CA LYS A 197 -7.75 10.20 -8.49
C LYS A 197 -8.13 11.25 -7.46
N ALA A 198 -7.57 11.21 -6.26
CA ALA A 198 -7.88 12.18 -5.22
C ALA A 198 -7.44 13.59 -5.64
N VAL A 199 -8.32 14.56 -5.39
CA VAL A 199 -8.10 15.98 -5.71
C VAL A 199 -8.35 16.80 -4.47
N THR A 200 -7.42 17.71 -4.19
CA THR A 200 -7.56 18.75 -3.18
C THR A 200 -7.86 20.08 -3.86
N TRP A 201 -8.73 20.87 -3.24
CA TRP A 201 -9.15 22.17 -3.77
C TRP A 201 -8.67 23.29 -2.87
N SER A 202 -8.31 24.43 -3.47
CA SER A 202 -7.90 25.62 -2.74
C SER A 202 -8.42 26.88 -3.43
N SER A 203 -8.68 27.91 -2.62
CA SER A 203 -9.05 29.25 -3.09
C SER A 203 -7.88 30.20 -2.88
N SER A 204 -7.58 31.04 -3.88
CA SER A 204 -6.57 32.08 -3.72
C SER A 204 -6.99 33.18 -2.72
N ASP A 205 -8.29 33.32 -2.45
CA ASP A 205 -8.85 34.28 -1.50
C ASP A 205 -10.22 33.79 -0.96
N ALA A 206 -10.19 33.14 0.21
CA ALA A 206 -11.38 32.63 0.90
C ALA A 206 -12.35 33.74 1.35
N THR A 207 -11.92 35.01 1.40
CA THR A 207 -12.80 36.15 1.73
C THR A 207 -13.71 36.54 0.56
N LYS A 208 -13.36 36.13 -0.67
CA LYS A 208 -14.16 36.35 -1.89
C LYS A 208 -14.97 35.12 -2.28
N ALA A 209 -14.35 33.95 -2.29
CA ALA A 209 -15.08 32.68 -2.45
C ALA A 209 -14.36 31.53 -1.75
N THR A 210 -15.15 30.61 -1.17
CA THR A 210 -14.65 29.36 -0.58
C THR A 210 -14.93 28.18 -1.52
N VAL A 211 -14.20 27.08 -1.35
CA VAL A 211 -14.39 25.84 -2.13
C VAL A 211 -14.40 24.64 -1.17
N SER A 212 -15.32 23.71 -1.37
CA SER A 212 -15.37 22.45 -0.61
C SER A 212 -14.34 21.44 -1.12
N ASN A 213 -14.16 20.33 -0.38
CA ASN A 213 -13.36 19.18 -0.83
C ASN A 213 -13.91 18.51 -2.10
N THR A 214 -15.17 18.72 -2.44
CA THR A 214 -15.82 18.21 -3.66
C THR A 214 -15.79 19.20 -4.82
N GLY A 215 -15.16 20.38 -4.68
CA GLY A 215 -15.10 21.40 -5.74
C GLY A 215 -16.34 22.31 -5.82
N LEU A 216 -17.19 22.33 -4.80
CA LEU A 216 -18.33 23.26 -4.72
C LEU A 216 -17.85 24.63 -4.24
N VAL A 217 -17.91 25.63 -5.12
CA VAL A 217 -17.50 27.01 -4.84
C VAL A 217 -18.69 27.80 -4.31
N THR A 218 -18.48 28.59 -3.26
CA THR A 218 -19.49 29.49 -2.67
C THR A 218 -18.99 30.94 -2.71
N GLY A 219 -19.78 31.84 -3.29
CA GLY A 219 -19.47 33.27 -3.34
C GLY A 219 -19.68 33.94 -1.98
N VAL A 220 -18.67 34.64 -1.48
CA VAL A 220 -18.68 35.33 -0.17
C VAL A 220 -18.78 36.84 -0.33
N ALA A 221 -17.98 37.44 -1.22
CA ALA A 221 -17.96 38.87 -1.47
C ALA A 221 -17.52 39.18 -2.91
N ALA A 222 -17.94 40.33 -3.43
CA ALA A 222 -17.62 40.72 -4.80
C ALA A 222 -16.10 40.77 -5.09
N GLY A 223 -15.71 40.26 -6.25
CA GLY A 223 -14.31 40.22 -6.71
C GLY A 223 -13.98 38.97 -7.50
N THR A 224 -12.73 38.88 -7.96
CA THR A 224 -12.25 37.72 -8.71
C THR A 224 -11.31 36.89 -7.85
N VAL A 225 -11.43 35.58 -7.95
CA VAL A 225 -10.61 34.60 -7.21
C VAL A 225 -10.28 33.43 -8.11
N THR A 226 -9.10 32.84 -7.93
CA THR A 226 -8.68 31.63 -8.64
C THR A 226 -8.87 30.44 -7.72
N ILE A 227 -9.59 29.44 -8.22
CA ILE A 227 -9.74 28.15 -7.55
C ILE A 227 -8.80 27.15 -8.22
N THR A 228 -8.00 26.45 -7.42
CA THR A 228 -7.00 25.49 -7.88
C THR A 228 -7.36 24.08 -7.42
N ALA A 229 -7.39 23.14 -8.37
CA ALA A 229 -7.41 21.72 -8.10
C ALA A 229 -5.99 21.18 -8.15
N THR A 230 -5.60 20.37 -7.16
CA THR A 230 -4.30 19.70 -7.09
C THR A 230 -4.52 18.22 -6.86
N THR A 231 -3.96 17.39 -7.73
CA THR A 231 -4.00 15.93 -7.58
C THR A 231 -3.07 15.49 -6.46
N ALA A 232 -3.49 14.48 -5.68
CA ALA A 232 -2.64 13.90 -4.64
C ALA A 232 -1.42 13.23 -5.28
N ASP A 233 -1.66 12.34 -6.26
CA ASP A 233 -0.60 11.77 -7.07
C ASP A 233 -0.04 12.78 -8.09
N GLY A 234 1.29 12.85 -8.19
CA GLY A 234 2.01 13.68 -9.17
C GLY A 234 1.91 15.19 -8.98
N ALA A 235 1.13 15.70 -8.02
CA ALA A 235 0.91 17.12 -7.75
C ALA A 235 0.55 17.95 -9.02
N LYS A 236 -0.25 17.37 -9.92
CA LYS A 236 -0.72 18.06 -11.12
C LYS A 236 -1.77 19.09 -10.72
N THR A 237 -1.73 20.25 -11.36
CA THR A 237 -2.63 21.34 -11.02
C THR A 237 -3.35 21.88 -12.24
N ASP A 238 -4.56 22.35 -12.00
CA ASP A 238 -5.32 23.14 -12.96
C ASP A 238 -6.25 24.10 -12.22
N THR A 239 -6.65 25.19 -12.89
CA THR A 239 -7.32 26.32 -12.25
C THR A 239 -8.60 26.76 -12.98
N ALA A 240 -9.49 27.40 -12.22
CA ALA A 240 -10.66 28.10 -12.72
C ALA A 240 -10.75 29.50 -12.11
N ALA A 241 -11.07 30.50 -12.94
CA ALA A 241 -11.27 31.87 -12.50
C ALA A 241 -12.75 32.11 -12.17
N ILE A 242 -13.03 32.54 -10.94
CA ILE A 242 -14.38 32.79 -10.45
C ILE A 242 -14.55 34.29 -10.22
N THR A 243 -15.57 34.87 -10.85
CA THR A 243 -15.99 36.25 -10.59
C THR A 243 -17.23 36.24 -9.73
N VAL A 244 -17.13 36.79 -8.53
CA VAL A 244 -18.26 37.00 -7.63
C VAL A 244 -18.82 38.39 -7.89
N THR A 245 -20.10 38.44 -8.25
CA THR A 245 -20.87 39.66 -8.52
C THR A 245 -21.67 40.05 -7.29
N ALA A 246 -21.82 41.37 -7.10
CA ALA A 246 -22.56 41.96 -5.98
C ALA A 246 -24.07 41.70 -6.10
#